data_AF-A0A444UU64-F1
#
_entry.id   AF-A0A444UU64-F1
#
_cell.length_a   1.000
_cell.length_b   1.000
_cell.length_c   1.000
_cell.angle_alpha   90.00
_cell.angle_beta   90.00
_cell.angle_gamma   90.00
#
_symmetry.space_group_name_H-M   'P 1'
#
loop_
_entity.id
_entity.type
_entity.pdbx_description
1 polymer ?
#
loop_
_entity_poly.entity_id
_entity_poly.type
_entity_poly.pdbx_seq_one_letter_code
_entity_poly.pdbx_strand_id
1 'polypeptide(L)'
;MHCTDTLSCSLPPSVSDQDECALGTHNCTSPESCFNIEGGFRCLSVQCPPGYLRTEEHVCERESCSHSSFSSQLQCQSLPQRVSFHQLSFPSSLRTPVPIFRIAPSPPVFSGDRVEIRIVGGNEEGFFSARSSDRYSGLVSVLASPPSVPRDFLLLVEMTLQRHGAPTRFQAQLRVFVTPPPL
;
A
#
# COMPACT_ATOMS: atom_id res chain seq x y z
N MET A 1 -12.37 8.79 -0.68
CA MET A 1 -11.35 8.82 0.38
C MET A 1 -10.60 10.13 0.26
N HIS A 2 -10.26 10.72 1.39
CA HIS A 2 -9.41 11.89 1.48
C HIS A 2 -7.99 11.41 1.77
N CYS A 3 -6.99 11.95 1.07
CA CYS A 3 -5.60 11.58 1.30
C CYS A 3 -4.83 12.81 1.74
N THR A 4 -4.08 12.70 2.83
CA THR A 4 -3.19 13.77 3.31
C THR A 4 -1.97 13.90 2.41
N ASP A 5 -1.57 12.79 1.79
CA ASP A 5 -0.49 12.68 0.81
C ASP A 5 -0.77 11.52 -0.16
N THR A 6 0.23 11.05 -0.90
CA THR A 6 0.06 9.94 -1.86
C THR A 6 0.09 8.53 -1.23
N LEU A 7 0.38 8.45 0.07
CA LEU A 7 0.67 7.23 0.83
C LEU A 7 -0.42 6.96 1.88
N SER A 8 -0.98 8.02 2.47
CA SER A 8 -1.94 7.99 3.58
C SER A 8 -3.32 8.46 3.12
N CYS A 9 -4.29 7.55 3.10
CA CYS A 9 -5.68 7.87 2.76
C CYS A 9 -6.66 7.33 3.80
N SER A 10 -7.63 8.14 4.21
CA SER A 10 -8.71 7.75 5.10
C SER A 10 -10.04 8.34 4.64
N LEU A 11 -11.16 7.81 5.13
CA LEU A 11 -12.40 8.61 5.09
C LEU A 11 -12.27 9.75 6.12
N PRO A 12 -13.00 10.87 5.92
CA PRO A 12 -13.06 11.93 6.92
C PRO A 12 -13.50 11.35 8.26
N PRO A 13 -12.86 11.71 9.38
CA PRO A 13 -13.25 11.24 10.71
C PRO A 13 -14.67 11.70 11.03
N SER A 14 -15.40 10.93 11.84
CA SER A 14 -16.67 11.39 12.38
C SER A 14 -16.47 12.60 13.29
N VAL A 15 -17.52 13.40 13.49
CA VAL A 15 -17.44 14.59 14.37
C VAL A 15 -17.09 14.22 15.81
N SER A 16 -17.40 13.00 16.22
CA SER A 16 -17.07 12.45 17.54
C SER A 16 -15.66 11.86 17.63
N ASP A 17 -15.01 11.57 16.51
CA ASP A 17 -13.66 11.01 16.48
C ASP A 17 -12.64 12.09 16.83
N GLN A 18 -11.77 11.78 17.79
CA GLN A 18 -10.72 12.68 18.21
C GLN A 18 -9.45 12.35 17.43
N ASP A 19 -8.96 13.29 16.62
CA ASP A 19 -7.69 13.07 15.90
C ASP A 19 -6.50 13.18 16.86
N GLU A 20 -6.09 12.05 17.45
CA GLU A 20 -4.98 12.02 18.40
C GLU A 20 -3.62 12.33 17.75
N CYS A 21 -3.52 12.13 16.44
CA CYS A 21 -2.33 12.50 15.66
C CYS A 21 -2.21 14.02 15.54
N ALA A 22 -3.28 14.72 15.19
CA ALA A 22 -3.30 16.18 15.09
C ALA A 22 -3.16 16.86 16.47
N LEU A 23 -3.71 16.24 17.52
CA LEU A 23 -3.63 16.75 18.89
C LEU A 23 -2.32 16.41 19.61
N GLY A 24 -1.51 15.50 19.05
CA GLY A 24 -0.27 15.03 19.67
C GLY A 24 -0.51 14.25 20.98
N THR A 25 -1.67 13.61 21.11
CA THR A 25 -2.06 12.81 22.29
C THR A 25 -1.81 11.32 22.10
N HIS A 26 -1.35 10.90 20.91
CA HIS A 26 -0.93 9.53 20.64
C HIS A 26 0.31 9.12 21.46
N ASN A 27 0.52 7.81 21.62
CA ASN A 27 1.67 7.25 22.34
C ASN A 27 2.74 6.63 21.42
N CYS A 28 2.70 6.91 20.12
CA CYS A 28 3.71 6.44 19.17
C CYS A 28 5.13 6.87 19.55
N THR A 29 6.08 5.95 19.39
CA THR A 29 7.50 6.15 19.73
C THR A 29 8.32 6.37 18.47
N SER A 30 9.37 7.19 18.50
CA SER A 30 10.28 7.29 17.34
C SER A 30 10.96 5.93 17.10
N PRO A 31 10.96 5.38 15.87
CA PRO A 31 10.70 6.04 14.58
C PRO A 31 9.30 5.78 13.96
N GLU A 32 8.28 5.54 14.75
CA GLU A 32 6.89 5.33 14.32
C GLU A 32 6.19 6.65 13.95
N SER A 33 5.36 6.59 12.92
CA SER A 33 4.48 7.69 12.50
C SER A 33 3.04 7.38 12.94
N CYS A 34 2.31 8.41 13.40
CA CYS A 34 0.91 8.28 13.80
C CYS A 34 -0.01 8.31 12.58
N PHE A 35 -0.98 7.40 12.53
CA PHE A 35 -2.03 7.37 11.53
C PHE A 35 -3.41 7.32 12.21
N ASN A 36 -4.20 8.39 12.03
CA ASN A 36 -5.52 8.51 12.63
C ASN A 36 -6.54 7.63 11.88
N ILE A 37 -7.39 6.93 12.63
CA ILE A 37 -8.46 6.10 12.10
C ILE A 37 -9.74 6.34 12.92
N GLU A 38 -10.89 5.99 12.36
CA GLU A 38 -12.14 6.09 13.13
C GLU A 38 -12.08 5.22 14.41
N GLY A 39 -12.20 5.87 15.57
CA GLY A 39 -12.14 5.25 16.89
C GLY A 39 -10.73 5.13 17.48
N GLY A 40 -9.72 5.84 16.94
CA GLY A 40 -8.40 5.99 17.55
C GLY A 40 -7.26 6.10 16.54
N PHE A 41 -6.06 5.61 16.90
CA PHE A 41 -4.88 5.73 16.03
C PHE A 41 -4.10 4.42 15.86
N ARG A 42 -3.16 4.43 14.92
CA ARG A 42 -2.17 3.38 14.71
C ARG A 42 -0.78 3.97 14.63
N CYS A 43 0.16 3.39 15.37
CA CYS A 43 1.58 3.71 15.27
C CYS A 43 2.24 2.79 14.25
N LEU A 44 2.85 3.38 13.23
CA LEU A 44 3.34 2.65 12.08
C LEU A 44 4.81 2.93 11.87
N SER A 45 5.64 1.89 11.90
CA SER A 45 7.02 1.96 11.44
C SER A 45 7.19 1.36 10.05
N VAL A 46 8.00 2.03 9.22
CA VAL A 46 8.50 1.50 7.94
C VAL A 46 9.86 0.88 8.17
N GLN A 47 10.00 -0.38 7.75
CA GLN A 47 11.25 -1.14 7.82
C GLN A 47 11.51 -1.72 6.44
N CYS A 48 12.65 -1.38 5.84
CA CYS A 48 13.02 -1.93 4.54
C CYS A 48 13.38 -3.42 4.68
N PRO A 49 12.92 -4.28 3.75
CA PRO A 49 13.35 -5.67 3.71
C PRO A 49 14.87 -5.79 3.53
N PRO A 50 15.48 -6.94 3.87
CA PRO A 50 16.90 -7.17 3.62
C PRO A 50 17.28 -6.93 2.15
N GLY A 51 18.39 -6.22 1.95
CA GLY A 51 18.89 -5.83 0.63
C GLY A 51 18.09 -4.72 -0.05
N TYR A 52 17.34 -3.94 0.73
CA TYR A 52 16.74 -2.68 0.31
C TYR A 52 17.21 -1.53 1.21
N LEU A 53 17.49 -0.39 0.59
CA LEU A 53 17.85 0.84 1.26
C LEU A 53 16.65 1.77 1.31
N ARG A 54 16.45 2.43 2.45
CA ARG A 54 15.44 3.48 2.60
C ARG A 54 15.91 4.72 1.84
N THR A 55 15.22 5.07 0.76
CA THR A 55 15.52 6.27 -0.04
C THR A 55 14.62 7.44 0.33
N GLU A 56 13.40 7.16 0.78
CA GLU A 56 12.44 8.15 1.28
C GLU A 56 11.74 7.59 2.52
N GLU A 57 10.91 8.39 3.20
CA GLU A 57 10.25 7.99 4.45
C GLU A 57 9.47 6.66 4.29
N HIS A 58 8.78 6.48 3.16
CA HIS A 58 7.94 5.31 2.89
C HIS A 58 8.35 4.56 1.62
N VAL A 59 9.60 4.71 1.18
CA VAL A 59 10.11 4.08 -0.04
C VAL A 59 11.45 3.41 0.24
N CYS A 60 11.53 2.15 -0.16
CA CYS A 60 12.75 1.36 -0.13
C CYS A 60 13.13 0.95 -1.56
N GLU A 61 14.38 1.16 -1.94
CA GLU A 61 14.91 0.74 -3.24
C GLU A 61 15.88 -0.42 -3.07
N ARG A 62 15.81 -1.36 -4.02
CA ARG A 62 16.66 -2.55 -4.01
C ARG A 62 18.12 -2.13 -4.14
N GLU A 63 18.97 -2.69 -3.29
CA GLU A 63 20.41 -2.55 -3.40
C GLU A 63 20.93 -3.04 -4.75
N SER A 64 22.11 -2.57 -5.15
CA SER A 64 22.76 -3.08 -6.35
C SER A 64 23.00 -4.58 -6.22
N CYS A 65 22.58 -5.35 -7.23
CA CYS A 65 22.78 -6.80 -7.27
C CYS A 65 24.27 -7.22 -7.34
N SER A 66 25.21 -6.27 -7.40
CA SER A 66 26.66 -6.52 -7.45
C SER A 66 27.36 -6.68 -6.09
N HIS A 67 26.73 -6.30 -4.96
CA HIS A 67 27.38 -6.22 -3.63
C HIS A 67 26.78 -7.16 -2.56
N SER A 68 26.38 -8.36 -2.98
CA SER A 68 25.40 -9.28 -2.37
C SER A 68 25.32 -9.42 -0.84
N SER A 69 24.17 -8.99 -0.30
CA SER A 69 23.43 -9.61 0.81
C SER A 69 22.46 -10.72 0.32
N PHE A 70 22.32 -10.92 -1.00
CA PHE A 70 21.44 -11.91 -1.64
C PHE A 70 22.17 -13.17 -2.13
N SER A 71 21.47 -14.31 -2.19
CA SER A 71 22.06 -15.61 -2.55
C SER A 71 22.47 -15.76 -4.02
N SER A 72 21.88 -15.01 -4.96
CA SER A 72 22.29 -15.00 -6.37
C SER A 72 21.85 -13.74 -7.14
N GLN A 73 22.58 -13.38 -8.20
CA GLN A 73 22.26 -12.20 -9.05
C GLN A 73 20.93 -12.33 -9.77
N LEU A 74 20.59 -13.53 -10.30
CA LEU A 74 19.31 -13.78 -10.95
C LEU A 74 18.13 -13.63 -9.98
N GLN A 75 18.29 -14.12 -8.75
CA GLN A 75 17.27 -13.97 -7.71
C GLN A 75 17.10 -12.49 -7.35
N CYS A 76 18.19 -11.74 -7.16
CA CYS A 76 18.13 -10.30 -6.92
C CYS A 76 17.37 -9.57 -8.03
N GLN A 77 17.71 -9.82 -9.31
CA GLN A 77 17.06 -9.19 -10.46
C GLN A 77 15.55 -9.46 -10.52
N SER A 78 15.08 -10.61 -10.05
CA SER A 78 13.66 -10.98 -10.00
C SER A 78 12.86 -10.26 -8.90
N LEU A 79 13.54 -9.67 -7.91
CA LEU A 79 12.89 -8.93 -6.83
C LEU A 79 12.37 -7.56 -7.31
N PRO A 80 11.38 -6.97 -6.62
CA PRO A 80 10.91 -5.61 -6.91
C PRO A 80 12.06 -4.59 -6.88
N GLN A 81 12.10 -3.68 -7.85
CA GLN A 81 13.07 -2.58 -7.85
C GLN A 81 12.82 -1.59 -6.70
N ARG A 82 11.54 -1.39 -6.36
CA ARG A 82 11.09 -0.48 -5.31
C ARG A 82 9.95 -1.10 -4.52
N VAL A 83 9.96 -0.88 -3.21
CA VAL A 83 8.90 -1.20 -2.26
C VAL A 83 8.39 0.10 -1.66
N SER A 84 7.10 0.36 -1.78
CA SER A 84 6.43 1.54 -1.22
C SER A 84 5.41 1.15 -0.16
N PHE A 85 5.28 1.93 0.90
CA PHE A 85 4.41 1.64 2.04
C PHE A 85 3.26 2.65 2.07
N HIS A 86 2.02 2.16 2.14
CA HIS A 86 0.81 2.96 2.09
C HIS A 86 -0.15 2.56 3.20
N GLN A 87 -0.92 3.51 3.71
CA GLN A 87 -1.89 3.33 4.79
C GLN A 87 -3.27 3.74 4.30
N LEU A 88 -4.26 2.85 4.44
CA LEU A 88 -5.64 3.08 4.03
C LEU A 88 -6.57 2.81 5.20
N SER A 89 -7.54 3.69 5.46
CA SER A 89 -8.57 3.46 6.48
C SER A 89 -9.98 3.70 5.96
N PHE A 90 -10.90 2.78 6.27
CA PHE A 90 -12.31 2.88 5.91
C PHE A 90 -13.20 1.97 6.78
N PRO A 91 -14.50 2.27 6.93
CA PRO A 91 -15.43 1.45 7.70
C PRO A 91 -15.79 0.15 6.99
N SER A 92 -16.21 -0.86 7.75
CA SER A 92 -16.70 -2.13 7.20
C SER A 92 -17.96 -2.00 6.32
N SER A 93 -18.68 -0.88 6.41
CA SER A 93 -19.92 -0.58 5.69
C SER A 93 -19.74 0.00 4.28
N LEU A 94 -18.56 -0.14 3.66
CA LEU A 94 -18.34 0.31 2.28
C LEU A 94 -19.30 -0.37 1.28
N ARG A 95 -19.83 0.42 0.34
CA ARG A 95 -20.59 -0.10 -0.80
C ARG A 95 -19.64 -0.74 -1.82
N THR A 96 -19.65 -2.06 -1.91
CA THR A 96 -18.80 -2.79 -2.85
C THR A 96 -19.45 -2.99 -4.23
N PRO A 97 -18.68 -3.09 -5.33
CA PRO A 97 -17.22 -2.93 -5.39
C PRO A 97 -16.79 -1.45 -5.33
N VAL A 98 -15.73 -1.15 -4.59
CA VAL A 98 -15.21 0.23 -4.47
C VAL A 98 -13.69 0.27 -4.63
N PRO A 99 -13.15 1.18 -5.46
CA PRO A 99 -11.71 1.40 -5.57
C PRO A 99 -11.14 2.02 -4.30
N ILE A 100 -10.03 1.47 -3.81
CA ILE A 100 -9.35 1.95 -2.60
C ILE A 100 -7.90 2.37 -2.83
N PHE A 101 -7.29 1.90 -3.93
CA PHE A 101 -5.90 2.22 -4.23
C PHE A 101 -5.66 2.18 -5.74
N ARG A 102 -4.84 3.10 -6.24
CA ARG A 102 -4.42 3.15 -7.64
C ARG A 102 -2.90 3.22 -7.68
N ILE A 103 -2.30 2.42 -8.55
CA ILE A 103 -0.85 2.43 -8.79
C ILE A 103 -0.58 2.62 -10.27
N ALA A 104 0.44 3.42 -10.58
CA ALA A 104 0.90 3.66 -11.94
C ALA A 104 2.42 3.89 -11.92
N PRO A 105 3.12 3.65 -13.05
CA PRO A 105 4.51 4.04 -13.20
C PRO A 105 4.67 5.55 -13.07
N SER A 106 5.80 5.98 -12.52
CA SER A 106 6.21 7.37 -12.57
C SER A 106 6.41 7.82 -14.02
N PRO A 107 5.95 9.02 -14.42
CA PRO A 107 6.23 9.57 -15.75
C PRO A 107 7.75 9.63 -16.06
N PRO A 108 8.15 9.54 -17.35
CA PRO A 108 7.30 9.42 -18.53
C PRO A 108 6.79 7.99 -18.77
N VAL A 109 5.58 7.91 -19.31
CA VAL A 109 4.94 6.67 -19.78
C VAL A 109 5.04 6.64 -21.31
N PHE A 110 5.52 5.53 -21.87
CA PHE A 110 5.76 5.40 -23.31
C PHE A 110 4.70 4.56 -24.00
N SER A 111 4.50 4.81 -25.30
CA SER A 111 3.66 3.96 -26.15
C SER A 111 4.20 2.54 -26.18
N GLY A 112 3.41 1.57 -25.74
CA GLY A 112 3.80 0.16 -25.64
C GLY A 112 4.09 -0.31 -24.21
N ASP A 113 4.17 0.61 -23.24
CA ASP A 113 4.19 0.22 -21.83
C ASP A 113 2.90 -0.55 -21.48
N ARG A 114 3.06 -1.66 -20.76
CA ARG A 114 1.94 -2.43 -20.23
C ARG A 114 2.14 -2.67 -18.75
N VAL A 115 1.11 -2.35 -17.97
CA VAL A 115 1.08 -2.57 -16.53
C VAL A 115 0.18 -3.75 -16.18
N GLU A 116 0.76 -4.70 -15.45
CA GLU A 116 0.04 -5.80 -14.81
C GLU A 116 0.08 -5.58 -13.30
N ILE A 117 -1.05 -5.81 -12.62
CA ILE A 117 -1.17 -5.68 -11.17
C ILE A 117 -1.75 -6.97 -10.59
N ARG A 118 -1.22 -7.41 -9.45
CA ARG A 118 -1.74 -8.55 -8.69
C ARG A 118 -1.54 -8.39 -7.19
N ILE A 119 -2.44 -8.97 -6.40
CA ILE A 119 -2.24 -9.11 -4.96
C ILE A 119 -1.50 -10.43 -4.75
N VAL A 120 -0.30 -10.38 -4.18
CA VAL A 120 0.57 -11.54 -3.96
C VAL A 120 0.56 -12.05 -2.51
N GLY A 121 -0.12 -11.36 -1.59
CA GLY A 121 -0.27 -11.78 -0.20
C GLY A 121 -1.25 -10.91 0.61
N GLY A 122 -1.74 -11.44 1.73
CA GLY A 122 -2.61 -10.73 2.68
C GLY A 122 -4.10 -10.68 2.29
N ASN A 123 -4.51 -11.47 1.31
CA ASN A 123 -5.88 -11.53 0.79
C ASN A 123 -6.40 -12.96 0.71
N GLU A 124 -6.13 -13.76 1.74
CA GLU A 124 -6.45 -15.19 1.81
C GLU A 124 -7.97 -15.44 1.74
N GLU A 125 -8.77 -14.50 2.24
CA GLU A 125 -10.24 -14.56 2.25
C GLU A 125 -10.89 -13.92 1.01
N GLY A 126 -10.12 -13.29 0.13
CA GLY A 126 -10.63 -12.75 -1.14
C GLY A 126 -11.47 -11.48 -1.05
N PHE A 127 -11.37 -10.70 0.03
CA PHE A 127 -12.08 -9.42 0.16
C PHE A 127 -11.65 -8.37 -0.87
N PHE A 128 -10.40 -8.46 -1.32
CA PHE A 128 -9.79 -7.49 -2.22
C PHE A 128 -9.57 -8.08 -3.61
N SER A 129 -9.57 -7.22 -4.62
CA SER A 129 -9.15 -7.56 -5.97
C SER A 129 -8.21 -6.52 -6.53
N ALA A 130 -7.29 -6.96 -7.38
CA ALA A 130 -6.49 -6.09 -8.21
C ALA A 130 -6.82 -6.33 -9.68
N ARG A 131 -6.99 -5.25 -10.44
CA ARG A 131 -7.18 -5.30 -11.89
C ARG A 131 -6.50 -4.11 -12.55
N SER A 132 -6.07 -4.26 -13.80
CA SER A 132 -5.63 -3.11 -14.59
C SER A 132 -6.83 -2.17 -14.81
N SER A 133 -6.66 -0.89 -14.47
CA SER A 133 -7.68 0.14 -14.70
C SER A 133 -7.64 0.65 -16.14
N ASP A 134 -6.44 0.84 -16.66
CA ASP A 134 -6.13 1.19 -18.04
C ASP A 134 -4.81 0.52 -18.43
N ARG A 135 -4.19 0.91 -19.56
CA ARG A 135 -2.91 0.33 -20.01
C ARG A 135 -1.73 0.63 -19.08
N TYR A 136 -1.82 1.68 -18.29
CA TYR A 136 -0.71 2.27 -17.54
C TYR A 136 -0.94 2.28 -16.04
N SER A 137 -2.05 1.73 -15.55
CA SER A 137 -2.39 1.77 -14.14
C SER A 137 -3.17 0.55 -13.68
N GLY A 138 -2.94 0.19 -12.43
CA GLY A 138 -3.67 -0.82 -11.70
C GLY A 138 -4.56 -0.21 -10.62
N LEU A 139 -5.62 -0.93 -10.29
CA LEU A 139 -6.61 -0.57 -9.30
C LEU A 139 -6.80 -1.71 -8.32
N VAL A 140 -6.75 -1.42 -7.02
CA VAL A 140 -7.19 -2.33 -5.97
C VAL A 140 -8.57 -1.89 -5.51
N SER A 141 -9.49 -2.84 -5.42
CA SER A 141 -10.87 -2.62 -5.01
C SER A 141 -11.29 -3.62 -3.94
N VAL A 142 -12.14 -3.18 -3.01
CA VAL A 142 -12.87 -4.07 -2.11
C VAL A 142 -14.02 -4.69 -2.90
N LEU A 143 -14.14 -6.02 -2.90
CA LEU A 143 -15.17 -6.77 -3.63
C LEU A 143 -16.29 -7.26 -2.71
N ALA A 144 -15.93 -7.84 -1.57
CA ALA A 144 -16.88 -8.28 -0.57
C ALA A 144 -16.80 -7.34 0.63
N SER A 145 -17.94 -7.08 1.27
CA SER A 145 -17.94 -6.33 2.53
C SER A 145 -16.94 -6.98 3.49
N PRO A 146 -15.99 -6.21 4.05
CA PRO A 146 -15.10 -6.72 5.07
C PRO A 146 -15.91 -7.32 6.25
N PRO A 147 -15.28 -8.12 7.12
CA PRO A 147 -15.93 -8.59 8.33
C PRO A 147 -16.60 -7.43 9.08
N SER A 148 -17.76 -7.68 9.69
CA SER A 148 -18.47 -6.67 10.50
C SER A 148 -17.63 -6.19 11.70
N VAL A 149 -16.61 -6.95 12.06
CA VAL A 149 -15.65 -6.65 13.12
C VAL A 149 -14.45 -5.88 12.54
N PRO A 150 -13.96 -4.83 13.22
CA PRO A 150 -12.75 -4.12 12.82
C PRO A 150 -11.57 -5.07 12.61
N ARG A 151 -10.85 -4.87 11.51
CA ARG A 151 -9.74 -5.76 11.16
C ARG A 151 -8.70 -5.04 10.30
N ASP A 152 -7.45 -5.34 10.60
CA ASP A 152 -6.31 -4.79 9.91
C ASP A 152 -5.77 -5.84 8.91
N PHE A 153 -5.44 -5.40 7.70
CA PHE A 153 -4.88 -6.23 6.63
C PHE A 153 -3.54 -5.64 6.16
N LEU A 154 -2.62 -6.51 5.77
CA LEU A 154 -1.39 -6.13 5.07
C LEU A 154 -1.41 -6.72 3.67
N LEU A 155 -1.83 -5.95 2.67
CA LEU A 155 -1.86 -6.39 1.28
C LEU A 155 -0.50 -6.18 0.64
N LEU A 156 0.05 -7.23 0.04
CA LEU A 156 1.22 -7.13 -0.81
C LEU A 156 0.76 -7.04 -2.26
N VAL A 157 0.87 -5.86 -2.86
CA VAL A 157 0.43 -5.59 -4.23
C VAL A 157 1.65 -5.46 -5.12
N GLU A 158 1.78 -6.33 -6.11
CA GLU A 158 2.86 -6.25 -7.10
C GLU A 158 2.34 -5.60 -8.39
N MET A 159 3.08 -4.61 -8.87
CA MET A 159 2.93 -4.03 -10.20
C MET A 159 4.12 -4.46 -11.07
N THR A 160 3.86 -5.06 -12.23
CA THR A 160 4.87 -5.35 -13.24
C THR A 160 4.71 -4.39 -14.42
N LEU A 161 5.73 -3.58 -14.68
CA LEU A 161 5.84 -2.74 -15.88
C LEU A 161 6.60 -3.51 -16.96
N GLN A 162 5.94 -3.79 -18.06
CA GLN A 162 6.56 -4.35 -19.26
C GLN A 162 7.00 -3.20 -20.17
N ARG A 163 8.31 -2.99 -20.31
CA ARG A 163 8.90 -1.95 -21.17
C ARG A 163 10.01 -2.53 -22.03
N HIS A 164 9.89 -2.39 -23.36
CA HIS A 164 10.85 -2.94 -24.34
C HIS A 164 11.17 -4.44 -24.15
N GLY A 165 10.19 -5.22 -23.66
CA GLY A 165 10.35 -6.67 -23.41
C GLY A 165 11.03 -7.04 -22.10
N ALA A 166 11.49 -6.07 -21.29
CA ALA A 166 12.03 -6.30 -19.97
C ALA A 166 10.97 -5.97 -18.88
N PRO A 167 10.65 -6.92 -17.99
CA PRO A 167 9.73 -6.67 -16.88
C PRO A 167 10.46 -6.01 -15.70
N THR A 168 9.96 -4.87 -15.26
CA THR A 168 10.36 -4.23 -14.00
C THR A 168 9.24 -4.41 -12.97
N ARG A 169 9.58 -4.90 -11.78
CA ARG A 169 8.61 -5.14 -10.70
C ARG A 169 8.66 -4.04 -9.66
N PHE A 170 7.51 -3.68 -9.12
CA PHE A 170 7.32 -2.74 -8.03
C PHE A 170 6.36 -3.37 -7.02
N GLN A 171 6.60 -3.15 -5.72
CA GLN A 171 5.70 -3.65 -4.68
C GLN A 171 5.13 -2.49 -3.88
N ALA A 172 3.82 -2.47 -3.69
CA ALA A 172 3.13 -1.62 -2.74
C ALA A 172 2.64 -2.48 -1.57
N GLN A 173 3.08 -2.15 -0.36
CA GLN A 173 2.54 -2.71 0.88
C GLN A 173 1.43 -1.81 1.36
N LEU A 174 0.19 -2.28 1.32
CA LEU A 174 -0.98 -1.53 1.78
C LEU A 174 -1.36 -2.04 3.18
N ARG A 175 -1.18 -1.20 4.20
CA ARG A 175 -1.76 -1.43 5.53
C ARG A 175 -3.19 -0.88 5.51
N VAL A 176 -4.16 -1.78 5.51
CA VAL A 176 -5.58 -1.45 5.41
C VAL A 176 -6.24 -1.64 6.78
N PHE A 177 -6.75 -0.55 7.36
CA PHE A 177 -7.44 -0.54 8.64
C PHE A 177 -8.94 -0.47 8.39
N VAL A 178 -9.65 -1.58 8.66
CA VAL A 178 -11.11 -1.61 8.59
C VAL A 178 -11.67 -1.26 9.94
N THR A 179 -12.41 -0.15 10.02
CA THR A 179 -13.01 0.36 11.25
C THR A 179 -14.49 -0.06 11.37
N PRO A 180 -15.12 0.08 12.55
CA PRO A 180 -16.57 -0.09 12.67
C PRO A 180 -17.32 0.87 11.72
N PRO A 181 -18.58 0.57 11.37
CA PRO A 181 -19.45 1.55 10.73
C PRO A 181 -19.56 2.80 11.61
N PRO A 182 -19.57 4.01 11.03
CA PRO A 182 -19.87 5.22 11.79
C PRO A 182 -21.27 5.08 12.42
N LEU A 183 -21.39 5.51 13.69
CA LEU A 183 -22.64 5.48 14.46
C LEU A 183 -23.63 6.54 13.96
#